data_AF-A0A7V6C6Q1-F1
#
_entry.id   AF-A0A7V6C6Q1-F1
#
_cell.length_a   1.000
_cell.length_b   1.000
_cell.length_c   1.000
_cell.angle_alpha   90.00
_cell.angle_beta   90.00
_cell.angle_gamma   90.00
#
_symmetry.space_group_name_H-M   'P 1'
#
loop_
_entity.id
_entity.type
_entity.pdbx_description
1 polymer ?
#
loop_
_entity_poly.entity_id
_entity_poly.type
_entity_poly.pdbx_seq_one_letter_code
_entity_poly.pdbx_strand_id
1 'polypeptide(L)'
;MKILAALSLVIVFLTLVFLHFGKEIFNKDMGASLTKRTKKTVLISDLPGDLYSGETLIGNWVLFLHYPDKTATVNIFIDDHGKTSSRDKAVINDLKTSVNKQGSVKMENDLIRMEGGINPESNHISGMAIIHGVKAPVPFSAFKFELIENGSPQGNPVK
;
A
#
# COMPACT_ATOMS: atom_id res chain seq x y z
N MET A 1 -59.45 -49.19 -30.43
CA MET A 1 -59.50 -48.26 -29.27
C MET A 1 -58.47 -48.56 -28.17
N LYS A 2 -58.14 -49.83 -27.85
CA LYS A 2 -57.18 -50.18 -26.77
C LYS A 2 -55.73 -49.71 -27.03
N ILE A 3 -55.26 -49.74 -28.28
CA ILE A 3 -53.90 -49.31 -28.66
C ILE A 3 -53.72 -47.79 -28.51
N LEU A 4 -54.73 -47.00 -28.87
CA LEU A 4 -54.72 -45.54 -28.70
C LEU A 4 -54.69 -45.13 -27.21
N ALA A 5 -55.41 -45.86 -26.35
CA ALA A 5 -55.37 -45.64 -24.91
C ALA A 5 -54.00 -46.00 -24.30
N ALA A 6 -53.39 -47.10 -24.76
CA ALA A 6 -52.04 -47.49 -24.33
C ALA A 6 -50.98 -46.47 -24.79
N LEU A 7 -51.07 -45.96 -26.03
CA LEU A 7 -50.16 -44.93 -26.54
C LEU A 7 -50.25 -43.64 -25.73
N SER A 8 -51.48 -43.22 -25.39
CA SER A 8 -51.72 -42.05 -24.55
C SER A 8 -51.08 -42.21 -23.16
N LEU A 9 -51.23 -43.40 -22.55
CA LEU A 9 -50.63 -43.69 -21.24
C LEU A 9 -49.10 -43.61 -21.29
N VAL A 10 -48.48 -44.15 -22.35
CA VAL A 10 -47.02 -44.10 -22.53
C VAL A 10 -46.53 -42.66 -22.71
N ILE A 11 -47.25 -41.83 -23.47
CA ILE A 11 -46.92 -40.41 -23.65
C ILE A 11 -47.01 -39.66 -22.33
N VAL A 12 -48.07 -39.88 -21.54
CA VAL A 12 -48.24 -39.26 -20.20
C VAL A 12 -47.12 -39.70 -19.25
N PHE A 13 -46.70 -40.96 -19.32
CA PHE A 13 -45.60 -41.44 -18.47
C PHE A 13 -44.26 -40.82 -18.88
N LEU A 14 -43.99 -40.70 -20.18
CA LEU A 14 -42.79 -40.02 -20.68
C LEU A 14 -42.77 -38.54 -20.29
N THR A 15 -43.88 -37.82 -20.37
CA THR A 15 -43.92 -36.40 -19.95
C THR A 15 -43.71 -36.23 -18.45
N LEU A 16 -44.26 -37.13 -17.61
CA LEU A 16 -44.01 -37.13 -16.16
C LEU A 16 -42.54 -37.38 -15.82
N VAL A 17 -41.90 -38.35 -16.50
CA VAL A 17 -40.45 -38.61 -16.34
C VAL A 17 -39.64 -37.38 -16.77
N PHE A 18 -39.96 -36.77 -17.92
CA PHE A 18 -39.28 -35.55 -18.36
C PHE A 18 -39.51 -34.35 -17.41
N LEU A 19 -40.67 -34.20 -16.80
CA LEU A 19 -40.90 -33.15 -15.80
C LEU A 19 -40.10 -33.40 -14.52
N HIS A 20 -40.06 -34.65 -14.04
CA HIS A 20 -39.40 -34.99 -12.78
C HIS A 20 -37.86 -34.94 -12.91
N PHE A 21 -37.29 -35.46 -14.01
CA PHE A 21 -35.86 -35.42 -14.25
C PHE A 21 -35.40 -34.08 -14.86
N GLY A 22 -36.22 -33.45 -15.70
CA GLY A 22 -35.91 -32.15 -16.30
C GLY A 22 -35.84 -31.02 -15.27
N LYS A 23 -36.63 -31.08 -14.19
CA LYS A 23 -36.56 -30.09 -13.11
C LYS A 23 -35.27 -30.21 -12.28
N GLU A 24 -34.73 -31.42 -12.10
CA GLU A 24 -33.42 -31.59 -11.44
C GLU A 24 -32.24 -31.18 -12.34
N ILE A 25 -32.32 -31.43 -13.65
CA ILE A 25 -31.27 -31.04 -14.61
C ILE A 25 -31.24 -29.51 -14.79
N PHE A 26 -32.40 -28.84 -14.90
CA PHE A 26 -32.44 -27.38 -15.06
C PHE A 26 -32.12 -26.60 -13.78
N ASN A 27 -32.39 -27.14 -12.59
CA ASN A 27 -32.00 -26.47 -11.34
C ASN A 27 -30.52 -26.66 -10.97
N LYS A 28 -29.82 -27.62 -11.58
CA LYS A 28 -28.41 -27.90 -11.26
C LYS A 28 -27.41 -27.20 -12.18
N ASP A 29 -27.82 -26.83 -13.40
CA ASP A 29 -26.95 -26.15 -14.38
C ASP A 29 -27.20 -24.63 -14.54
N MET A 30 -28.17 -24.05 -13.82
CA MET A 30 -28.24 -22.59 -13.59
C MET A 30 -27.50 -22.13 -12.33
N GLY A 31 -26.67 -22.99 -11.73
CA GLY A 31 -25.82 -22.67 -10.58
C GLY A 31 -24.33 -22.48 -10.91
N ALA A 32 -23.90 -22.79 -12.14
CA ALA A 32 -22.49 -22.89 -12.48
C ALA A 32 -22.17 -22.27 -13.84
N SER A 33 -22.25 -20.93 -13.93
CA SER A 33 -21.35 -20.09 -14.75
C SER A 33 -21.97 -18.71 -14.87
N LEU A 34 -21.78 -17.94 -13.81
CA LEU A 34 -21.53 -16.51 -13.82
C LEU A 34 -21.16 -16.25 -12.35
N THR A 35 -19.98 -16.71 -11.93
CA THR A 35 -19.19 -15.92 -10.97
C THR A 35 -19.03 -14.58 -11.66
N LYS A 36 -20.04 -13.73 -11.48
CA LYS A 36 -20.07 -12.33 -11.81
C LYS A 36 -18.75 -11.86 -11.23
N ARG A 37 -17.76 -11.61 -12.09
CA ARG A 37 -16.48 -11.07 -11.67
C ARG A 37 -16.87 -9.77 -11.02
N THR A 38 -17.05 -9.80 -9.70
CA THR A 38 -17.32 -8.61 -8.93
C THR A 38 -16.00 -7.88 -9.13
N LYS A 39 -15.96 -6.96 -10.10
CA LYS A 39 -15.08 -5.82 -9.98
C LYS A 39 -15.45 -5.30 -8.61
N LYS A 40 -14.65 -5.67 -7.61
CA LYS A 40 -14.58 -4.97 -6.37
C LYS A 40 -14.08 -3.61 -6.82
N THR A 41 -15.01 -2.75 -7.23
CA THR A 41 -14.77 -1.33 -7.30
C THR A 41 -14.44 -1.01 -5.87
N VAL A 42 -13.14 -0.96 -5.59
CA VAL A 42 -12.63 -0.35 -4.37
C VAL A 42 -13.18 1.07 -4.49
N LEU A 43 -14.26 1.34 -3.76
CA LEU A 43 -14.62 2.71 -3.44
C LEU A 43 -13.43 3.21 -2.65
N ILE A 44 -12.48 3.82 -3.34
CA ILE A 44 -11.55 4.73 -2.71
C ILE A 44 -12.46 5.86 -2.30
N SER A 45 -12.97 5.79 -1.07
CA SER A 45 -13.55 6.95 -0.42
C SER A 45 -12.45 7.99 -0.47
N ASP A 46 -12.65 9.03 -1.27
CA ASP A 46 -11.81 10.23 -1.24
C ASP A 46 -11.81 10.70 0.21
N LEU A 47 -10.72 10.41 0.93
CA LEU A 47 -10.52 10.87 2.28
C LEU A 47 -10.52 12.40 2.21
N PRO A 48 -11.33 13.08 3.03
CA PRO A 48 -11.43 14.52 2.97
C PRO A 48 -10.13 15.15 3.48
N GLY A 49 -9.48 15.94 2.63
CA GLY A 49 -8.37 16.83 2.99
C GLY A 49 -7.03 16.48 2.34
N ASP A 50 -6.25 17.51 2.01
CA ASP A 50 -4.83 17.37 1.68
C ASP A 50 -4.08 16.87 2.93
N LEU A 51 -4.19 15.58 3.25
CA LEU A 51 -3.51 14.94 4.41
C LEU A 51 -1.99 14.93 4.26
N TYR A 52 -1.51 15.15 3.05
CA TYR A 52 -0.11 15.07 2.67
C TYR A 52 0.32 16.40 2.06
N SER A 53 1.08 17.18 2.82
CA SER A 53 1.71 18.41 2.37
C SER A 53 3.23 18.31 2.53
N GLY A 54 3.97 19.20 1.84
CA GLY A 54 5.42 19.31 2.04
C GLY A 54 5.79 19.58 3.50
N GLU A 55 4.91 20.26 4.24
CA GLU A 55 5.13 20.56 5.67
C GLU A 55 5.22 19.32 6.54
N THR A 56 4.49 18.24 6.19
CA THR A 56 4.56 16.96 6.89
C THR A 56 5.97 16.37 6.87
N LEU A 57 6.74 16.65 5.81
CA LEU A 57 8.10 16.14 5.62
C LEU A 57 9.17 16.94 6.38
N ILE A 58 8.91 18.22 6.69
CA ILE A 58 9.90 19.11 7.30
C ILE A 58 10.32 18.58 8.68
N GLY A 59 11.62 18.50 8.94
CA GLY A 59 12.14 18.14 10.26
C GLY A 59 13.25 17.10 10.24
N ASN A 60 13.55 16.54 11.41
CA ASN A 60 14.59 15.53 11.60
C ASN A 60 14.02 14.12 11.39
N TRP A 61 14.78 13.30 10.67
CA TRP A 61 14.43 11.91 10.39
C TRP A 61 15.64 11.00 10.57
N VAL A 62 15.41 9.78 11.02
CA VAL A 62 16.39 8.70 10.97
C VAL A 62 16.04 7.83 9.78
N LEU A 63 16.94 7.76 8.79
CA LEU A 63 16.79 6.94 7.60
C LEU A 63 17.59 5.64 7.74
N PHE A 64 16.97 4.53 7.37
CA PHE A 64 17.53 3.20 7.34
C PHE A 64 17.54 2.67 5.91
N LEU A 65 18.70 2.22 5.43
CA LEU A 65 18.87 1.52 4.16
C LEU A 65 19.20 0.05 4.46
N HIS A 66 18.31 -0.86 4.08
CA HIS A 66 18.38 -2.28 4.42
C HIS A 66 19.07 -3.09 3.32
N TYR A 67 20.40 -3.07 3.30
CA TYR A 67 21.19 -3.94 2.42
C TYR A 67 21.07 -5.41 2.86
N PRO A 68 21.35 -6.38 1.97
CA PRO A 68 21.25 -7.80 2.31
C PRO A 68 22.12 -8.23 3.51
N ASP A 69 23.26 -7.58 3.71
CA ASP A 69 24.28 -7.91 4.71
C ASP A 69 24.29 -6.96 5.90
N LYS A 70 23.70 -5.77 5.79
CA LYS A 70 23.71 -4.73 6.82
C LYS A 70 22.59 -3.73 6.66
N THR A 71 22.24 -3.04 7.75
CA THR A 71 21.44 -1.81 7.67
C THR A 71 22.34 -0.60 7.89
N ALA A 72 22.34 0.33 6.94
CA ALA A 72 22.98 1.63 7.13
C ALA A 72 21.97 2.61 7.73
N THR A 73 22.40 3.39 8.72
CA THR A 73 21.56 4.37 9.40
C THR A 73 22.15 5.76 9.22
N VAL A 74 21.32 6.73 8.86
CA VAL A 74 21.74 8.12 8.63
C VAL A 74 20.70 9.07 9.20
N ASN A 75 21.16 10.02 10.00
CA ASN A 75 20.33 11.13 10.45
C ASN A 75 20.24 12.17 9.33
N ILE A 76 19.02 12.51 8.94
CA ILE A 76 18.74 13.50 7.90
C ILE A 76 17.82 14.60 8.44
N PHE A 77 17.94 15.79 7.86
CA PHE A 77 17.02 16.91 8.04
C PHE A 77 16.45 17.30 6.68
N ILE A 78 15.13 17.42 6.59
CA ILE A 78 14.41 17.90 5.41
C ILE A 78 13.95 19.33 5.71
N ASP A 79 14.38 20.27 4.88
CA ASP A 79 13.99 21.68 5.01
C ASP A 79 12.62 21.98 4.36
N ASP A 80 12.19 23.24 4.48
CA ASP A 80 10.93 23.77 3.95
C ASP A 80 10.86 23.82 2.42
N HIS A 81 12.01 23.72 1.75
CA HIS A 81 12.11 23.57 0.31
C HIS A 81 12.18 22.10 -0.15
N GLY A 82 12.10 21.16 0.80
CA GLY A 82 12.20 19.72 0.54
C GLY A 82 13.63 19.26 0.25
N LYS A 83 14.65 20.06 0.56
CA LYS A 83 16.04 19.65 0.41
C LYS A 83 16.49 18.86 1.65
N THR A 84 17.14 17.73 1.41
CA THR A 84 17.63 16.84 2.46
C THR A 84 19.11 17.09 2.75
N SER A 85 19.47 17.14 4.03
CA SER A 85 20.85 17.26 4.50
C SER A 85 21.16 16.24 5.60
N SER A 86 22.42 15.85 5.70
CA SER A 86 22.96 14.89 6.66
C SER A 86 24.26 15.46 7.26
N ARG A 87 24.45 15.26 8.57
CA ARG A 87 25.69 15.67 9.26
C ARG A 87 26.90 14.85 8.83
N ASP A 88 26.69 13.61 8.41
CA ASP A 88 27.74 12.63 8.16
C ASP A 88 28.26 12.64 6.71
N LYS A 89 27.94 13.69 5.93
CA LYS A 89 28.27 13.81 4.49
C LYS A 89 27.97 12.53 3.70
N ALA A 90 26.79 11.95 3.93
CA ALA A 90 26.38 10.73 3.26
C ALA A 90 25.98 10.99 1.79
N VAL A 91 25.86 9.90 1.00
CA VAL A 91 25.26 9.88 -0.37
C VAL A 91 23.84 10.48 -0.41
N ILE A 92 23.25 10.67 0.76
CA ILE A 92 21.88 11.11 1.05
C ILE A 92 21.80 12.65 1.17
N ASN A 93 22.91 13.37 0.98
CA ASN A 93 22.90 14.82 0.91
C ASN A 93 22.28 15.33 -0.39
N ASP A 94 21.71 16.52 -0.29
CA ASP A 94 21.13 17.28 -1.40
C ASP A 94 20.00 16.54 -2.14
N LEU A 95 19.34 15.57 -1.48
CA LEU A 95 18.16 14.96 -2.06
C LEU A 95 17.04 15.98 -2.16
N LYS A 96 16.44 16.05 -3.33
CA LYS A 96 15.16 16.70 -3.52
C LYS A 96 14.05 15.75 -3.08
N THR A 97 13.36 16.14 -2.02
CA THR A 97 12.28 15.39 -1.39
C THR A 97 10.94 16.05 -1.66
N SER A 98 9.96 15.26 -2.07
CA SER A 98 8.59 15.73 -2.33
C SER A 98 7.58 14.66 -1.96
N VAL A 99 6.38 15.09 -1.55
CA VAL A 99 5.22 14.22 -1.34
C VAL A 99 4.06 14.69 -2.23
N ASN A 100 3.33 13.75 -2.80
CA ASN A 100 2.10 14.07 -3.54
C ASN A 100 0.85 13.95 -2.63
N LYS A 101 -0.31 14.36 -3.16
CA LYS A 101 -1.59 14.31 -2.41
C LYS A 101 -2.03 12.91 -2.00
N GLN A 102 -1.44 11.87 -2.56
CA GLN A 102 -1.72 10.47 -2.24
C GLN A 102 -0.71 9.90 -1.21
N GLY A 103 0.20 10.71 -0.68
CA GLY A 103 1.23 10.27 0.26
C GLY A 103 2.38 9.51 -0.38
N SER A 104 2.54 9.55 -1.71
CA SER A 104 3.73 9.03 -2.37
C SER A 104 4.89 10.00 -2.19
N VAL A 105 6.00 9.49 -1.67
CA VAL A 105 7.22 10.24 -1.40
C VAL A 105 8.27 9.87 -2.43
N LYS A 106 8.92 10.90 -2.98
CA LYS A 106 10.10 10.78 -3.83
C LYS A 106 11.25 11.56 -3.22
N MET A 107 12.42 10.94 -3.12
CA MET A 107 13.67 11.55 -2.67
C MET A 107 14.77 11.22 -3.68
N GLU A 108 15.39 12.20 -4.32
CA GLU A 108 16.40 11.91 -5.35
C GLU A 108 17.54 12.92 -5.45
N ASN A 109 18.71 12.41 -5.84
CA ASN A 109 19.85 13.14 -6.38
C ASN A 109 20.49 12.28 -7.50
N ASP A 110 21.66 12.67 -8.00
CA ASP A 110 22.35 11.96 -9.09
C ASP A 110 22.82 10.54 -8.72
N LEU A 111 22.94 10.23 -7.43
CA LEU A 111 23.50 8.97 -6.92
C LEU A 111 22.43 8.01 -6.39
N ILE A 112 21.29 8.52 -5.94
CA ILE A 112 20.24 7.73 -5.32
C ILE A 112 18.86 8.29 -5.67
N ARG A 113 17.92 7.38 -5.93
CA ARG A 113 16.49 7.66 -6.08
C ARG A 113 15.71 6.74 -5.15
N MET A 114 14.90 7.32 -4.27
CA MET A 114 14.07 6.59 -3.32
C MET A 114 12.60 6.93 -3.57
N GLU A 115 11.77 5.90 -3.65
CA GLU A 115 10.34 6.03 -3.86
C GLU A 115 9.58 5.17 -2.85
N GLY A 116 8.56 5.74 -2.24
CA GLY A 116 7.84 5.11 -1.15
C GLY A 116 6.54 5.81 -0.80
N GLY A 117 5.97 5.42 0.34
CA GLY A 117 4.79 6.05 0.91
C GLY A 117 5.07 6.59 2.31
N ILE A 118 4.42 7.69 2.67
CA ILE A 118 4.39 8.19 4.05
C ILE A 118 3.11 7.77 4.76
N ASN A 119 3.25 7.31 6.00
CA ASN A 119 2.17 7.17 6.95
C ASN A 119 2.29 8.32 7.98
N PRO A 120 1.37 9.30 7.96
CA PRO A 120 1.47 10.50 8.79
C PRO A 120 1.12 10.20 10.26
N GLU A 121 0.29 9.19 10.54
CA GLU A 121 -0.08 8.80 11.91
C GLU A 121 1.11 8.25 12.70
N SER A 122 2.06 7.62 11.99
CA SER A 122 3.27 7.03 12.57
C SER A 122 4.54 7.79 12.25
N ASN A 123 4.44 8.93 11.55
CA ASN A 123 5.58 9.71 11.09
C ASN A 123 6.66 8.83 10.40
N HIS A 124 6.20 7.92 9.54
CA HIS A 124 7.02 6.86 8.97
C HIS A 124 6.95 6.88 7.44
N ILE A 125 8.10 6.83 6.78
CA ILE A 125 8.22 6.70 5.32
C ILE A 125 8.85 5.33 5.04
N SER A 126 8.34 4.60 4.06
CA SER A 126 8.96 3.34 3.63
C SER A 126 8.84 3.12 2.14
N GLY A 127 9.82 2.41 1.55
CA GLY A 127 9.84 2.17 0.12
C GLY A 127 11.10 1.49 -0.36
N MET A 128 11.45 1.75 -1.63
CA MET A 128 12.62 1.19 -2.29
C MET A 128 13.56 2.29 -2.79
N ALA A 129 14.85 2.07 -2.62
CA ALA A 129 15.93 2.91 -3.10
C ALA A 129 16.67 2.25 -4.25
N ILE A 130 16.94 2.99 -5.31
CA ILE A 130 17.85 2.64 -6.40
C ILE A 130 19.10 3.47 -6.18
N ILE A 131 20.23 2.81 -5.92
CA ILE A 131 21.49 3.45 -5.57
C ILE A 131 22.53 3.13 -6.65
N HIS A 132 23.19 4.14 -7.19
CA HIS A 132 24.22 3.97 -8.20
C HIS A 132 25.34 3.06 -7.68
N GLY A 133 25.69 2.03 -8.46
CA GLY A 133 26.71 1.03 -8.10
C GLY A 133 26.17 -0.15 -7.29
N VAL A 134 24.90 -0.13 -6.86
CA VAL A 134 24.24 -1.25 -6.17
C VAL A 134 23.37 -2.01 -7.17
N LYS A 135 23.54 -3.34 -7.25
CA LYS A 135 22.91 -4.18 -8.29
C LYS A 135 21.40 -4.36 -8.14
N ALA A 136 20.87 -4.21 -6.92
CA ALA A 136 19.47 -4.47 -6.61
C ALA A 136 18.86 -3.28 -5.85
N PRO A 137 17.55 -3.03 -6.01
CA PRO A 137 16.84 -2.07 -5.17
C PRO A 137 16.99 -2.42 -3.68
N VAL A 138 17.23 -1.39 -2.87
CA VAL A 138 17.46 -1.49 -1.43
C VAL A 138 16.20 -0.99 -0.70
N PRO A 139 15.53 -1.81 0.12
CA PRO A 139 14.43 -1.32 0.95
C PRO A 139 14.90 -0.23 1.90
N PHE A 140 14.05 0.76 2.15
CA PHE A 140 14.34 1.81 3.12
C PHE A 140 13.15 2.08 4.03
N SER A 141 13.45 2.57 5.23
CA SER A 141 12.48 3.13 6.16
C SER A 141 13.04 4.42 6.76
N ALA A 142 12.18 5.40 7.05
CA ALA A 142 12.57 6.63 7.72
C ALA A 142 11.54 7.01 8.78
N PHE A 143 12.02 7.41 9.95
CA PHE A 143 11.18 7.80 11.09
C PHE A 143 11.48 9.23 11.49
N LYS A 144 10.44 10.06 11.60
CA LYS A 144 10.58 11.43 12.10
C LYS A 144 10.84 11.39 13.60
N PHE A 145 11.70 12.26 14.07
CA PHE A 145 11.90 12.46 15.50
C PHE A 145 12.01 13.94 15.83
N GLU A 146 11.57 14.29 17.03
CA GLU A 146 11.77 15.62 17.59
C GLU A 146 13.07 15.62 18.39
N LEU A 147 13.93 16.61 18.18
CA LEU A 147 15.05 16.84 19.06
C LEU A 147 14.48 17.32 20.39
N ILE A 148 14.55 16.46 21.40
CA ILE A 148 14.28 16.88 22.78
C ILE A 148 15.40 17.86 23.13
N GLU A 149 15.09 19.16 23.20
CA GLU A 149 15.96 20.10 23.89
C GLU A 149 16.04 19.64 25.34
N ASN A 150 17.16 19.01 25.71
CA ASN A 150 17.47 18.76 27.11
C ASN A 150 17.52 20.12 27.80
N GLY A 151 16.46 20.44 28.55
CA GLY A 151 16.45 21.57 29.46
C GLY A 151 17.70 21.52 30.32
N SER A 152 18.42 22.65 30.38
CA SER A 152 19.53 22.83 31.32
C SER A 152 19.12 22.32 32.70
N PRO A 153 19.98 21.56 33.41
CA PRO A 153 19.74 21.32 34.82
C PRO A 153 19.81 22.67 35.54
N GLN A 154 18.65 23.29 35.77
CA GLN A 154 18.51 24.31 36.81
C GLN A 154 18.66 23.58 38.15
N GLY A 155 19.91 23.32 38.53
CA GLY A 155 20.26 23.07 39.91
C GLY A 155 19.95 24.33 40.69
N ASN A 156 18.84 24.33 41.42
CA ASN A 156 18.65 25.30 42.49
C ASN A 156 19.78 25.08 43.50
N PRO A 157 20.62 26.09 43.81
CA PRO A 157 21.44 26.01 44.99
C PRO A 157 20.50 26.04 46.19
N VAL A 158 20.46 24.94 46.94
CA VAL A 158 19.90 24.93 48.28
C VAL A 158 20.77 25.89 49.10
N LYS A 159 20.17 26.99 49.54
CA LYS A 159 20.77 27.90 50.52
C LYS A 159 20.82 27.25 51.90
#